data_AF-A0A3D6B877-F1
#
_entry.id   AF-A0A3D6B877-F1
#
_cell.length_a   1.000
_cell.length_b   1.000
_cell.length_c   1.000
_cell.angle_alpha   90.00
_cell.angle_beta   90.00
_cell.angle_gamma   90.00
#
_symmetry.space_group_name_H-M   'P 1'
#
loop_
_entity.id
_entity.type
_entity.pdbx_description
1 polymer ?
#
loop_
_entity_poly.entity_id
_entity_poly.type
_entity_poly.pdbx_seq_one_letter_code
_entity_poly.pdbx_strand_id
1 'polypeptide(L)'
;MILKEEKIKRKEKKRELMLEVAAELFSKKNYHEVMMDDVARLTDVAKGTVYNHFASKEELYFTIMSSKLEKLNTSLKNKIASEISIIDSLHTYVIQLYMFMMKYQNFFLIYQKEYLNAQNEFCDELRTMSEELKSILSDIIYKGKRDNQFRSIDESFAVKLVLGSIFGAVQRGIENKYSGEKLTEEREKLFDFVLHGLYSGFRNSKVRPLKNKTIVLTRTIEQSKESAAIFSELGADVIVFPTLEITPPNNWDKFDEVILSNQKIDFIVFTSAHAVTMFIKRSNELNRTADFSKIKIVAVGNKTKSVCEEFQIKVDIVPKKFSGEGVVEELSKFDLKNKLIFIPRSAIGREGLPNGLEELGAKIIAVPVYNVSLPSKETIQESVEHLNSGKPDVFIFTSPSTFENFLIIMNINNPVSFFKNYDVAAIGPTTKTAIENSKVKVSIMPEEYTIKGLANKMIEFYNKPDK
;
A
#
# COMPACT_ATOMS: atom_id res chain seq x y z
N MET A 1 19.80 -63.73 -5.06
CA MET A 1 19.71 -62.25 -5.13
C MET A 1 18.76 -61.70 -4.07
N ILE A 2 17.52 -62.19 -4.02
CA ILE A 2 16.45 -61.77 -3.08
C ILE A 2 16.85 -61.82 -1.58
N LEU A 3 17.45 -62.93 -1.11
CA LEU A 3 17.92 -63.06 0.30
C LEU A 3 19.02 -62.06 0.70
N LYS A 4 19.83 -61.59 -0.28
CA LYS A 4 20.90 -60.61 -0.04
C LYS A 4 20.31 -59.20 0.08
N GLU A 5 19.32 -58.88 -0.75
CA GLU A 5 18.57 -57.62 -0.72
C GLU A 5 17.72 -57.48 0.55
N GLU A 6 17.05 -58.55 1.00
CA GLU A 6 16.29 -58.54 2.26
C GLU A 6 17.19 -58.33 3.49
N LYS A 7 18.39 -58.91 3.48
CA LYS A 7 19.37 -58.75 4.56
C LYS A 7 19.95 -57.33 4.60
N ILE A 8 20.19 -56.72 3.44
CA ILE A 8 20.62 -55.32 3.32
C ILE A 8 19.51 -54.40 3.84
N LYS A 9 18.27 -54.58 3.38
CA LYS A 9 17.12 -53.77 3.80
C LYS A 9 16.83 -53.84 5.30
N ARG A 10 17.01 -55.02 5.91
CA ARG A 10 16.91 -55.20 7.38
C ARG A 10 18.03 -54.48 8.12
N LYS A 11 19.26 -54.52 7.60
CA LYS A 11 20.42 -53.82 8.18
C LYS A 11 20.24 -52.30 8.11
N GLU A 12 19.74 -51.78 7.00
CA GLU A 12 19.43 -50.35 6.82
C GLU A 12 18.33 -49.89 7.77
N LYS A 13 17.20 -50.64 7.85
CA LYS A 13 16.11 -50.30 8.76
C LYS A 13 16.54 -50.23 10.23
N LYS A 14 17.44 -51.14 10.64
CA LYS A 14 18.03 -51.11 11.99
C LYS A 14 18.95 -49.91 12.19
N ARG A 15 19.77 -49.57 11.19
CA ARG A 15 20.63 -48.37 11.21
C ARG A 15 19.78 -47.10 11.34
N GLU A 16 18.69 -46.99 10.60
CA GLU A 16 17.77 -45.84 10.66
C GLU A 16 17.10 -45.73 12.04
N LEU A 17 16.62 -46.84 12.60
CA LEU A 17 16.04 -46.85 13.96
C LEU A 17 17.04 -46.37 15.02
N MET A 18 18.31 -46.79 14.92
CA MET A 18 19.38 -46.29 15.80
C MET A 18 19.59 -44.79 15.67
N LEU A 19 19.58 -44.26 14.45
CA LEU A 19 19.71 -42.82 14.20
C LEU A 19 18.52 -42.03 14.76
N GLU A 20 17.30 -42.55 14.65
CA GLU A 20 16.09 -41.90 15.18
C GLU A 20 16.11 -41.84 16.71
N VAL A 21 16.39 -42.98 17.36
CA VAL A 21 16.49 -43.06 18.83
C VAL A 21 17.64 -42.18 19.36
N ALA A 22 18.80 -42.23 18.69
CA ALA A 22 19.92 -41.38 19.07
C ALA A 22 19.60 -39.89 18.90
N ALA A 23 18.93 -39.49 17.80
CA ALA A 23 18.51 -38.12 17.60
C ALA A 23 17.54 -37.65 18.70
N GLU A 24 16.63 -38.51 19.16
CA GLU A 24 15.75 -38.19 20.30
C GLU A 24 16.51 -38.00 21.60
N LEU A 25 17.54 -38.81 21.86
CA LEU A 25 18.40 -38.65 23.03
C LEU A 25 19.19 -37.34 22.96
N PHE A 26 19.82 -37.05 21.83
CA PHE A 26 20.62 -35.83 21.63
C PHE A 26 19.77 -34.55 21.58
N SER A 27 18.49 -34.62 21.19
CA SER A 27 17.60 -33.44 21.22
C SER A 27 17.20 -33.05 22.65
N LYS A 28 17.13 -34.02 23.58
CA LYS A 28 16.70 -33.80 24.97
C LYS A 28 17.87 -33.59 25.95
N LYS A 29 19.04 -34.16 25.66
CA LYS A 29 20.20 -34.18 26.54
C LYS A 29 21.38 -33.41 25.93
N ASN A 30 22.37 -33.05 26.75
CA ASN A 30 23.65 -32.56 26.24
C ASN A 30 24.47 -33.71 25.65
N TYR A 31 25.38 -33.40 24.72
CA TYR A 31 26.19 -34.40 24.03
C TYR A 31 26.89 -35.39 24.99
N HIS A 32 27.46 -34.88 26.08
CA HIS A 32 28.19 -35.70 27.06
C HIS A 32 27.28 -36.62 27.89
N GLU A 33 25.98 -36.31 28.00
CA GLU A 33 25.00 -37.06 28.80
C GLU A 33 24.40 -38.25 28.04
N VAL A 34 24.57 -38.29 26.71
CA VAL A 34 24.12 -39.40 25.87
C VAL A 34 25.16 -40.52 25.89
N MET A 35 24.70 -41.75 26.14
CA MET A 35 25.52 -42.96 26.18
C MET A 35 25.11 -43.92 25.06
N MET A 36 26.07 -44.61 24.45
CA MET A 36 25.80 -45.65 23.43
C MET A 36 24.91 -46.79 23.98
N ASP A 37 24.99 -47.05 25.28
CA ASP A 37 24.19 -48.07 25.96
C ASP A 37 22.71 -47.67 26.04
N ASP A 38 22.41 -46.37 26.14
CA ASP A 38 21.04 -45.88 26.07
C ASP A 38 20.42 -46.11 24.69
N VAL A 39 21.19 -45.91 23.63
CA VAL A 39 20.76 -46.18 22.25
C VAL A 39 20.47 -47.67 22.07
N ALA A 40 21.37 -48.54 22.54
CA ALA A 40 21.20 -50.00 22.45
C ALA A 40 19.93 -50.47 23.18
N ARG A 41 19.73 -49.98 24.41
CA ARG A 41 18.56 -50.30 25.24
C ARG A 41 17.25 -49.85 24.61
N LEU A 42 17.20 -48.62 24.08
CA LEU A 42 15.98 -48.06 23.50
C LEU A 42 15.65 -48.60 22.09
N THR A 43 16.64 -49.18 21.40
CA THR A 43 16.44 -49.83 20.09
C THR A 43 16.25 -51.35 20.18
N ASP A 44 16.24 -51.91 21.39
CA ASP A 44 16.16 -53.35 21.67
C ASP A 44 17.24 -54.17 20.92
N VAL A 45 18.49 -53.70 20.95
CA VAL A 45 19.63 -54.43 20.41
C VAL A 45 20.75 -54.57 21.44
N ALA A 46 21.59 -55.60 21.27
CA ALA A 46 22.81 -55.71 22.05
C ALA A 46 23.76 -54.54 21.77
N LYS A 47 24.48 -54.07 22.80
CA LYS A 47 25.49 -53.00 22.72
C LYS A 47 26.46 -53.17 21.55
N GLY A 48 27.01 -54.38 21.37
CA GLY A 48 27.91 -54.69 20.26
C GLY A 48 27.29 -54.49 18.87
N THR A 49 25.96 -54.59 18.74
CA THR A 49 25.25 -54.30 17.49
C THR A 49 25.31 -52.81 17.16
N VAL A 50 25.17 -51.92 18.13
CA VAL A 50 25.29 -50.47 17.90
C VAL A 50 26.72 -50.12 17.46
N TYR A 51 27.73 -50.68 18.14
CA TYR A 51 29.14 -50.48 17.78
C TYR A 51 29.53 -51.04 16.40
N ASN A 52 28.82 -52.07 15.92
CA ASN A 52 28.99 -52.57 14.55
C ASN A 52 28.45 -51.61 13.47
N HIS A 53 27.55 -50.69 13.85
CA HIS A 53 26.96 -49.71 12.95
C HIS A 53 27.62 -48.34 13.05
N PHE A 54 28.13 -47.98 14.24
CA PHE A 54 28.78 -46.71 14.55
C PHE A 54 29.91 -46.99 15.55
N ALA A 55 31.16 -46.75 15.15
CA ALA A 55 32.35 -47.05 15.94
C ALA A 55 32.42 -46.21 17.22
N SER A 56 31.83 -45.02 17.23
CA SER A 56 31.80 -44.14 18.40
C SER A 56 30.54 -43.29 18.51
N LYS A 57 30.37 -42.60 19.64
CA LYS A 57 29.29 -41.64 19.86
C LYS A 57 29.43 -40.43 18.92
N GLU A 58 30.66 -40.03 18.66
CA GLU A 58 31.02 -38.95 17.73
C GLU A 58 30.56 -39.32 16.32
N GLU A 59 30.87 -40.54 15.84
CA GLU A 59 30.43 -41.01 14.51
C GLU A 59 28.91 -41.06 14.41
N LEU A 60 28.24 -41.54 15.46
CA LEU A 60 26.78 -41.59 15.52
C LEU A 60 26.18 -40.18 15.44
N TYR A 61 26.64 -39.26 16.28
CA TYR A 61 26.19 -37.87 16.30
C TYR A 61 26.43 -37.18 14.96
N PHE A 62 27.65 -37.30 14.44
CA PHE A 62 28.03 -36.77 13.14
C PHE A 62 27.12 -37.29 12.03
N THR A 63 26.87 -38.60 11.99
CA THR A 63 25.99 -39.21 10.97
C THR A 63 24.57 -38.67 11.02
N ILE A 64 24.02 -38.38 12.21
CA ILE A 64 22.69 -37.76 12.35
C ILE A 64 22.70 -36.36 11.73
N MET A 65 23.78 -35.60 11.93
CA MET A 65 23.88 -34.21 11.51
C MET A 65 24.27 -34.02 10.03
N SER A 66 25.24 -34.76 9.51
CA SER A 66 25.78 -34.57 8.15
C SER A 66 24.93 -35.26 7.07
N SER A 67 24.71 -36.58 7.19
CA SER A 67 24.15 -37.39 6.10
C SER A 67 22.77 -36.92 5.60
N LYS A 68 21.96 -36.29 6.47
CA LYS A 68 20.65 -35.76 6.12
C LYS A 68 20.73 -34.38 5.45
N LEU A 69 21.63 -33.51 5.92
CA LEU A 69 21.86 -32.19 5.34
C LEU A 69 22.45 -32.28 3.94
N GLU A 70 23.37 -33.21 3.70
CA GLU A 70 24.00 -33.38 2.37
C GLU A 70 22.97 -33.77 1.30
N LYS A 71 22.08 -34.71 1.66
CA LYS A 71 20.96 -35.14 0.80
C LYS A 71 20.00 -33.98 0.53
N LEU A 72 19.69 -33.18 1.54
CA LEU A 72 18.85 -32.00 1.38
C LEU A 72 19.49 -30.99 0.44
N ASN A 73 20.76 -30.66 0.67
CA ASN A 73 21.52 -29.70 -0.14
C ASN A 73 21.57 -30.13 -1.61
N THR A 74 21.87 -31.40 -1.88
CA THR A 74 21.88 -31.97 -3.23
C THR A 74 20.48 -31.90 -3.87
N SER A 75 19.44 -32.28 -3.12
CA SER A 75 18.06 -32.20 -3.61
C SER A 75 17.61 -30.77 -3.90
N LEU A 76 18.01 -29.80 -3.07
CA LEU A 76 17.69 -28.38 -3.25
C LEU A 76 18.35 -27.85 -4.52
N LYS A 77 19.67 -28.04 -4.68
CA LYS A 77 20.41 -27.60 -5.86
C LYS A 77 19.80 -28.13 -7.15
N ASN A 78 19.46 -29.43 -7.19
CA ASN A 78 18.86 -30.06 -8.37
C ASN A 78 17.47 -29.49 -8.71
N LYS A 79 16.59 -29.33 -7.71
CA LYS A 79 15.23 -28.80 -7.95
C LYS A 79 15.28 -27.33 -8.36
N ILE A 80 16.04 -26.51 -7.64
CA ILE A 80 16.19 -25.08 -7.93
C ILE A 80 16.79 -24.85 -9.32
N ALA A 81 17.74 -25.67 -9.76
CA ALA A 81 18.32 -25.58 -11.09
C ALA A 81 17.30 -25.83 -12.22
N SER A 82 16.19 -26.50 -11.94
CA SER A 82 15.11 -26.76 -12.90
C SER A 82 13.96 -25.74 -12.87
N GLU A 83 13.98 -24.78 -11.94
CA GLU A 83 12.91 -23.80 -11.81
C GLU A 83 12.99 -22.71 -12.90
N ILE A 84 11.82 -22.28 -13.37
CA ILE A 84 11.68 -21.30 -14.45
C ILE A 84 11.87 -19.87 -13.91
N SER A 85 11.43 -19.61 -12.67
CA SER A 85 11.51 -18.29 -12.06
C SER A 85 12.27 -18.27 -10.73
N ILE A 86 12.76 -17.09 -10.36
CA ILE A 86 13.45 -16.88 -9.07
C ILE A 86 12.48 -16.99 -7.88
N ILE A 87 11.19 -16.70 -8.10
CA ILE A 87 10.14 -16.85 -7.11
C ILE A 87 9.88 -18.34 -6.85
N ASP A 88 9.84 -19.16 -7.90
CA ASP A 88 9.72 -20.62 -7.78
C ASP A 88 10.96 -21.22 -7.10
N SER A 89 12.15 -20.69 -7.41
CA SER A 89 13.39 -21.06 -6.72
C SER A 89 13.32 -20.77 -5.20
N LEU A 90 12.83 -19.59 -4.83
CA LEU A 90 12.63 -19.20 -3.43
C LEU A 90 11.57 -20.09 -2.77
N HIS A 91 10.45 -20.36 -3.45
CA HIS A 91 9.38 -21.24 -2.99
C HIS A 91 9.92 -22.64 -2.71
N THR A 92 10.59 -23.25 -3.69
CA THR A 92 11.20 -24.57 -3.56
C THR A 92 12.20 -24.61 -2.41
N TYR A 93 13.04 -23.58 -2.25
CA TYR A 93 13.94 -23.50 -1.10
C TYR A 93 13.20 -23.49 0.25
N VAL A 94 12.25 -22.57 0.42
CA VAL A 94 11.50 -22.37 1.68
C VAL A 94 10.71 -23.63 2.04
N ILE A 95 9.96 -24.17 1.08
CA ILE A 95 9.08 -25.32 1.32
C ILE A 95 9.89 -26.58 1.60
N GLN A 96 10.94 -26.88 0.82
CA GLN A 96 11.73 -28.09 1.04
C GLN A 96 12.48 -28.05 2.37
N LEU A 97 13.05 -26.89 2.74
CA LEU A 97 13.74 -26.74 4.02
C LEU A 97 12.75 -26.88 5.19
N TYR A 98 11.59 -26.23 5.14
CA TYR A 98 10.55 -26.37 6.16
C TYR A 98 10.09 -27.82 6.32
N MET A 99 9.73 -28.47 5.20
CA MET A 99 9.23 -29.86 5.22
C MET A 99 10.28 -30.85 5.72
N PHE A 100 11.56 -30.64 5.39
CA PHE A 100 12.66 -31.44 5.89
C PHE A 100 12.80 -31.32 7.42
N MET A 101 12.79 -30.09 7.94
CA MET A 101 12.93 -29.83 9.37
C MET A 101 11.73 -30.38 10.16
N MET A 102 10.52 -30.25 9.62
CA MET A 102 9.31 -30.84 10.21
C MET A 102 9.30 -32.37 10.16
N LYS A 103 9.88 -32.98 9.12
CA LYS A 103 10.04 -34.44 9.03
C LYS A 103 11.05 -34.96 10.05
N TYR A 104 12.12 -34.21 10.31
CA TYR A 104 13.20 -34.60 11.22
C TYR A 104 13.29 -33.64 12.41
N GLN A 105 12.24 -33.57 13.22
CA GLN A 105 12.12 -32.62 14.35
C GLN A 105 13.26 -32.73 15.35
N ASN A 106 13.66 -33.95 15.72
CA ASN A 106 14.79 -34.16 16.62
C ASN A 106 16.13 -33.66 16.03
N PHE A 107 16.31 -33.79 14.71
CA PHE A 107 17.44 -33.18 14.03
C PHE A 107 17.37 -31.65 14.12
N PHE A 108 16.21 -31.05 13.87
CA PHE A 108 16.03 -29.60 13.97
C PHE A 108 16.33 -29.06 15.37
N LEU A 109 15.88 -29.75 16.43
CA LEU A 109 16.13 -29.36 17.82
C LEU A 109 17.63 -29.40 18.16
N ILE A 110 18.35 -30.43 17.68
CA ILE A 110 19.81 -30.48 17.81
C ILE A 110 20.43 -29.33 17.01
N TYR A 111 20.08 -29.21 15.73
CA TYR A 111 20.60 -28.17 14.84
C TYR A 111 20.42 -26.76 15.41
N GLN A 112 19.24 -26.44 15.95
CA GLN A 112 18.97 -25.14 16.56
C GLN A 112 19.80 -24.91 17.83
N LYS A 113 19.89 -25.93 18.70
CA LYS A 113 20.70 -25.88 19.92
C LYS A 113 22.18 -25.64 19.61
N GLU A 114 22.72 -26.32 18.60
CA GLU A 114 24.12 -26.17 18.19
C GLU A 114 24.36 -24.86 17.43
N TYR A 115 23.46 -24.48 16.53
CA TYR A 115 23.58 -23.26 15.71
C TYR A 115 23.59 -21.96 16.54
N LEU A 116 22.89 -21.96 17.70
CA LEU A 116 22.86 -20.81 18.62
C LEU A 116 23.99 -20.82 19.65
N ASN A 117 24.67 -21.95 19.88
CA ASN A 117 25.72 -22.09 20.87
C ASN A 117 27.11 -21.90 20.24
N ALA A 118 27.62 -20.67 20.25
CA ALA A 118 28.92 -20.29 19.68
C ALA A 118 30.17 -20.88 20.37
N GLN A 119 29.99 -21.70 21.42
CA GLN A 119 31.08 -22.27 22.24
C GLN A 119 31.30 -23.79 22.03
N ASN A 120 30.51 -24.44 21.19
CA ASN A 120 30.64 -25.88 20.98
C ASN A 120 31.71 -26.18 19.91
N GLU A 121 32.74 -26.96 20.29
CA GLU A 121 33.78 -27.52 19.40
C GLU A 121 33.24 -28.63 18.48
N PHE A 122 32.08 -28.41 17.84
CA PHE A 122 31.50 -29.35 16.89
C PHE A 122 31.85 -29.02 15.44
N CYS A 123 32.00 -30.10 14.66
CA CYS A 123 32.72 -30.18 13.39
C CYS A 123 32.58 -28.96 12.46
N ASP A 124 33.73 -28.45 12.00
CA ASP A 124 33.85 -27.52 10.87
C ASP A 124 32.98 -27.95 9.66
N GLU A 125 32.75 -29.25 9.51
CA GLU A 125 31.89 -29.83 8.49
C GLU A 125 30.41 -29.43 8.64
N LEU A 126 29.82 -29.42 9.84
CA LEU A 126 28.43 -28.96 10.02
C LEU A 126 28.28 -27.47 9.75
N ARG A 127 29.30 -26.69 10.14
CA ARG A 127 29.38 -25.27 9.79
C ARG A 127 29.47 -25.09 8.29
N THR A 128 30.32 -25.86 7.62
CA THR A 128 30.47 -25.84 6.15
C THR A 128 29.14 -26.16 5.46
N MET A 129 28.45 -27.21 5.89
CA MET A 129 27.15 -27.59 5.32
C MET A 129 26.06 -26.53 5.58
N SER A 130 26.10 -25.87 6.74
CA SER A 130 25.19 -24.76 7.06
C SER A 130 25.47 -23.54 6.18
N GLU A 131 26.74 -23.26 5.88
CA GLU A 131 27.13 -22.20 4.95
C GLU A 131 26.71 -22.53 3.51
N GLU A 132 26.75 -23.80 3.09
CA GLU A 132 26.26 -24.19 1.76
C GLU A 132 24.76 -23.93 1.58
N LEU A 133 23.94 -24.24 2.59
CA LEU A 133 22.51 -23.92 2.56
C LEU A 133 22.27 -22.41 2.49
N LYS A 134 23.02 -21.62 3.28
CA LYS A 134 22.97 -20.16 3.22
C LYS A 134 23.36 -19.63 1.84
N SER A 135 24.38 -20.22 1.21
CA SER A 135 24.86 -19.80 -0.11
C SER A 135 23.78 -19.95 -1.18
N ILE A 136 23.01 -21.04 -1.17
CA ILE A 136 21.90 -21.24 -2.11
C ILE A 136 20.87 -20.10 -1.98
N LEU A 137 20.47 -19.78 -0.75
CA LEU A 137 19.51 -18.71 -0.52
C LEU A 137 20.09 -17.33 -0.86
N SER A 138 21.37 -17.10 -0.57
CA SER A 138 22.09 -15.88 -0.94
C SER A 138 22.07 -15.67 -2.46
N ASP A 139 22.33 -16.71 -3.24
CA ASP A 139 22.29 -16.66 -4.70
C ASP A 139 20.87 -16.35 -5.22
N ILE A 140 19.83 -16.92 -4.60
CA ILE A 140 18.44 -16.65 -4.95
C ILE A 140 18.11 -15.17 -4.72
N ILE A 141 18.47 -14.65 -3.54
CA ILE A 141 18.18 -13.26 -3.15
C ILE A 141 18.96 -12.27 -4.02
N TYR A 142 20.24 -12.54 -4.27
CA TYR A 142 21.10 -11.74 -5.13
C TYR A 142 20.54 -11.64 -6.56
N LYS A 143 20.20 -12.78 -7.18
CA LYS A 143 19.61 -12.82 -8.53
C LYS A 143 18.26 -12.10 -8.59
N GLY A 144 17.38 -12.33 -7.60
CA GLY A 144 16.07 -11.68 -7.56
C GLY A 144 16.15 -10.16 -7.39
N LYS A 145 17.14 -9.65 -6.63
CA LYS A 145 17.42 -8.21 -6.52
C LYS A 145 17.98 -7.65 -7.82
N ARG A 146 18.96 -8.32 -8.43
CA ARG A 146 19.54 -7.94 -9.73
C ARG A 146 18.47 -7.83 -10.82
N ASP A 147 17.51 -8.75 -10.82
CA ASP A 147 16.45 -8.83 -11.82
C ASP A 147 15.19 -8.00 -11.43
N ASN A 148 15.30 -7.15 -10.39
CA ASN A 148 14.23 -6.26 -9.86
C ASN A 148 12.95 -6.96 -9.38
N GLN A 149 13.00 -8.27 -9.14
CA GLN A 149 11.87 -9.03 -8.57
C GLN A 149 11.79 -8.90 -7.04
N PHE A 150 12.94 -8.73 -6.38
CA PHE A 150 13.03 -8.45 -4.95
C PHE A 150 13.41 -6.99 -4.68
N ARG A 151 12.91 -6.45 -3.57
CA ARG A 151 13.20 -5.08 -3.13
C ARG A 151 14.68 -4.89 -2.84
N SER A 152 15.14 -3.64 -2.89
CA SER A 152 16.49 -3.31 -2.43
C SER A 152 16.61 -3.56 -0.92
N ILE A 153 17.33 -4.63 -0.55
CA ILE A 153 17.55 -5.06 0.82
C ILE A 153 18.98 -5.57 0.97
N ASP A 154 19.54 -5.45 2.18
CA ASP A 154 20.79 -6.10 2.54
C ASP A 154 20.65 -7.63 2.47
N GLU A 155 21.56 -8.28 1.74
CA GLU A 155 21.46 -9.70 1.40
C GLU A 155 21.69 -10.58 2.63
N SER A 156 22.70 -10.26 3.44
CA SER A 156 23.01 -10.97 4.69
C SER A 156 21.84 -10.89 5.68
N PHE A 157 21.24 -9.72 5.82
CA PHE A 157 20.04 -9.51 6.63
C PHE A 157 18.85 -10.33 6.11
N ALA A 158 18.59 -10.30 4.80
CA ALA A 158 17.50 -11.03 4.18
C ALA A 158 17.64 -12.56 4.38
N VAL A 159 18.83 -13.11 4.13
CA VAL A 159 19.14 -14.53 4.36
C VAL A 159 18.84 -14.93 5.82
N LYS A 160 19.31 -14.14 6.79
CA LYS A 160 19.09 -14.41 8.22
C LYS A 160 17.61 -14.39 8.59
N LEU A 161 16.84 -13.42 8.09
CA LEU A 161 15.41 -13.32 8.40
C LEU A 161 14.58 -14.44 7.75
N VAL A 162 14.89 -14.83 6.52
CA VAL A 162 14.21 -15.94 5.86
C VAL A 162 14.47 -17.24 6.61
N LEU A 163 15.72 -17.54 6.95
CA LEU A 163 16.06 -18.73 7.76
C LEU A 163 15.39 -18.68 9.14
N GLY A 164 15.41 -17.53 9.80
CA GLY A 164 14.75 -17.34 11.09
C GLY A 164 13.23 -17.57 11.02
N SER A 165 12.58 -17.13 9.94
CA SER A 165 11.14 -17.34 9.71
C SER A 165 10.82 -18.82 9.51
N ILE A 166 11.66 -19.54 8.75
CA ILE A 166 11.53 -20.99 8.57
C ILE A 166 11.67 -21.70 9.92
N PHE A 167 12.71 -21.38 10.70
CA PHE A 167 12.93 -21.99 12.01
C PHE A 167 11.82 -21.68 13.01
N GLY A 168 11.31 -20.45 13.00
CA GLY A 168 10.15 -20.06 13.81
C GLY A 168 8.89 -20.85 13.44
N ALA A 169 8.63 -21.05 12.14
CA ALA A 169 7.51 -21.87 11.67
C ALA A 169 7.66 -23.35 12.03
N VAL A 170 8.88 -23.90 11.95
CA VAL A 170 9.16 -25.29 12.40
C VAL A 170 8.92 -25.41 13.90
N GLN A 171 9.44 -24.49 14.70
CA GLN A 171 9.24 -24.48 16.15
C GLN A 171 7.74 -24.43 16.50
N ARG A 172 7.00 -23.51 15.87
CA ARG A 172 5.54 -23.42 16.01
C ARG A 172 4.85 -24.73 15.62
N GLY A 173 5.29 -25.36 14.53
CA GLY A 173 4.76 -26.64 14.08
C GLY A 173 4.99 -27.78 15.05
N ILE A 174 6.16 -27.85 15.69
CA ILE A 174 6.50 -28.84 16.71
C ILE A 174 5.63 -28.63 17.97
N GLU A 175 5.60 -27.40 18.50
CA GLU A 175 4.84 -27.05 19.71
C GLU A 175 3.34 -27.35 19.56
N ASN A 176 2.78 -27.05 18.39
CA ASN A 176 1.37 -27.26 18.09
C ASN A 176 1.07 -28.63 17.43
N LYS A 177 2.08 -29.50 17.31
CA LYS A 177 1.97 -30.86 16.73
C LYS A 177 1.29 -30.88 15.35
N TYR A 178 1.70 -29.97 14.47
CA TYR A 178 1.15 -29.88 13.11
C TYR A 178 1.44 -31.15 12.31
N SER A 179 0.42 -31.64 11.62
CA SER A 179 0.45 -32.81 10.75
C SER A 179 -0.63 -32.70 9.66
N GLY A 180 -0.51 -33.48 8.59
CA GLY A 180 -1.51 -33.53 7.51
C GLY A 180 -1.79 -32.15 6.88
N GLU A 181 -3.06 -31.77 6.83
CA GLU A 181 -3.51 -30.50 6.24
C GLU A 181 -2.91 -29.28 6.92
N LYS A 182 -2.76 -29.27 8.25
CA LYS A 182 -2.18 -28.13 8.98
C LYS A 182 -0.74 -27.83 8.56
N LEU A 183 0.04 -28.88 8.29
CA LEU A 183 1.41 -28.75 7.79
C LEU A 183 1.43 -28.11 6.39
N THR A 184 0.45 -28.47 5.56
CA THR A 184 0.29 -27.93 4.21
C THR A 184 -0.18 -26.48 4.25
N GLU A 185 -1.09 -26.11 5.15
CA GLU A 185 -1.51 -24.72 5.31
C GLU A 185 -0.37 -23.84 5.83
N GLU A 186 0.38 -24.34 6.81
CA GLU A 186 1.48 -23.61 7.46
C GLU A 186 2.61 -23.27 6.48
N ARG A 187 3.01 -24.21 5.62
CA ARG A 187 4.11 -24.00 4.69
C ARG A 187 3.76 -22.93 3.64
N GLU A 188 2.50 -22.87 3.19
CA GLU A 188 2.06 -21.86 2.22
C GLU A 188 2.01 -20.47 2.89
N LYS A 189 1.53 -20.37 4.13
CA LYS A 189 1.58 -19.12 4.92
C LYS A 189 3.01 -18.64 5.17
N LEU A 190 3.92 -19.56 5.47
CA LEU A 190 5.34 -19.25 5.64
C LEU A 190 5.93 -18.68 4.34
N PHE A 191 5.68 -19.33 3.20
CA PHE A 191 6.16 -18.83 1.92
C PHE A 191 5.55 -17.48 1.58
N ASP A 192 4.24 -17.30 1.77
CA ASP A 192 3.56 -16.04 1.55
C ASP A 192 4.21 -14.89 2.35
N PHE A 193 4.45 -15.11 3.65
CA PHE A 193 5.14 -14.15 4.52
C PHE A 193 6.54 -13.80 4.02
N VAL A 194 7.33 -14.82 3.64
CA VAL A 194 8.69 -14.63 3.12
C VAL A 194 8.69 -13.88 1.80
N LEU A 195 7.82 -14.27 0.86
CA LEU A 195 7.69 -13.66 -0.45
C LEU A 195 7.32 -12.19 -0.31
N HIS A 196 6.28 -11.87 0.47
CA HIS A 196 5.85 -10.49 0.70
C HIS A 196 6.89 -9.66 1.48
N GLY A 197 7.71 -10.31 2.31
CA GLY A 197 8.87 -9.69 2.96
C GLY A 197 10.01 -9.32 2.00
N LEU A 198 10.08 -9.91 0.80
CA LEU A 198 11.13 -9.68 -0.19
C LEU A 198 10.63 -9.02 -1.49
N TYR A 199 9.35 -9.14 -1.82
CA TYR A 199 8.80 -8.73 -3.10
C TYR A 199 8.95 -7.21 -3.33
N SER A 200 9.43 -6.81 -4.51
CA SER A 200 9.64 -5.39 -4.86
C SER A 200 8.33 -4.59 -4.96
N GLY A 201 7.19 -5.28 -5.14
CA GLY A 201 5.85 -4.69 -5.16
C GLY A 201 5.35 -4.18 -3.80
N PHE A 202 5.98 -4.58 -2.69
CA PHE A 202 5.72 -3.99 -1.37
C PHE A 202 6.53 -2.70 -1.21
N ARG A 203 6.00 -1.59 -1.71
CA ARG A 203 6.42 -0.22 -1.31
C ARG A 203 5.95 0.11 0.12
N ASN A 204 6.08 -0.83 1.04
CA ASN A 204 5.61 -0.74 2.41
C ASN A 204 6.76 -0.63 3.43
N SER A 205 7.94 -0.15 3.00
CA SER A 205 8.70 0.68 3.92
C SER A 205 7.86 1.94 4.11
N LYS A 206 7.26 2.15 5.29
CA LYS A 206 6.83 3.49 5.73
C LYS A 206 8.06 4.38 5.90
N VAL A 207 8.83 4.59 4.83
CA VAL A 207 9.52 5.85 4.65
C VAL A 207 8.38 6.84 4.64
N ARG A 208 8.31 7.67 5.67
CA ARG A 208 7.45 8.84 5.73
C ARG A 208 8.28 9.95 5.08
N PRO A 209 8.28 10.10 3.73
CA PRO A 209 9.22 10.97 3.04
C PRO A 209 9.04 12.44 3.41
N LEU A 210 7.88 12.79 3.97
CA LEU A 210 7.57 14.14 4.44
C LEU A 210 7.53 14.21 5.97
N LYS A 211 8.16 13.26 6.68
CA LYS A 211 8.25 13.29 8.14
C LYS A 211 8.88 14.61 8.61
N ASN A 212 8.29 15.21 9.64
CA ASN A 212 8.69 16.49 10.23
C ASN A 212 8.52 17.69 9.28
N LYS A 213 7.74 17.55 8.21
CA LYS A 213 7.34 18.69 7.38
C LYS A 213 5.96 19.18 7.79
N THR A 214 5.85 20.47 8.06
CA THR A 214 4.56 21.13 8.29
C THR A 214 4.09 21.79 7.00
N ILE A 215 2.97 21.32 6.47
CA ILE A 215 2.40 21.72 5.18
C ILE A 215 1.14 22.54 5.43
N VAL A 216 1.07 23.74 4.86
CA VAL A 216 -0.15 24.56 4.85
C VAL A 216 -0.89 24.31 3.54
N LEU A 217 -2.11 23.80 3.62
CA LEU A 217 -2.92 23.48 2.46
C LEU A 217 -4.11 24.45 2.33
N THR A 218 -4.10 25.27 1.28
CA THR A 218 -5.05 26.39 1.11
C THR A 218 -6.28 26.05 0.25
N ARG A 219 -7.03 24.99 0.58
CA ARG A 219 -8.25 24.57 -0.16
C ARG A 219 -9.53 24.78 0.64
N THR A 220 -10.70 24.64 -0.01
CA THR A 220 -11.99 24.58 0.71
C THR A 220 -11.98 23.45 1.75
N ILE A 221 -12.73 23.62 2.85
CA ILE A 221 -12.78 22.63 3.97
C ILE A 221 -13.06 21.21 3.47
N GLU A 222 -14.06 21.05 2.61
CA GLU A 222 -14.48 19.74 2.09
C GLU A 222 -13.39 19.06 1.27
N GLN A 223 -12.62 19.82 0.49
CA GLN A 223 -11.55 19.29 -0.36
C GLN A 223 -10.23 19.09 0.40
N SER A 224 -10.06 19.79 1.52
CA SER A 224 -8.87 19.73 2.35
C SER A 224 -8.74 18.42 3.11
N LYS A 225 -9.83 17.75 3.51
CA LYS A 225 -9.76 16.47 4.25
C LYS A 225 -9.09 15.35 3.43
N GLU A 226 -9.58 15.10 2.23
CA GLU A 226 -9.02 14.10 1.31
C GLU A 226 -7.57 14.45 0.92
N SER A 227 -7.34 15.73 0.61
CA SER A 227 -6.01 16.19 0.22
C SER A 227 -5.00 16.11 1.38
N ALA A 228 -5.42 16.45 2.61
CA ALA A 228 -4.58 16.37 3.79
C ALA A 228 -4.20 14.92 4.13
N ALA A 229 -5.15 13.97 4.00
CA ALA A 229 -4.90 12.56 4.25
C ALA A 229 -3.70 12.03 3.44
N ILE A 230 -3.60 12.40 2.16
CA ILE A 230 -2.48 12.02 1.28
C ILE A 230 -1.13 12.46 1.89
N PHE A 231 -1.03 13.69 2.39
CA PHE A 231 0.21 14.21 2.97
C PHE A 231 0.48 13.67 4.38
N SER A 232 -0.56 13.49 5.20
CA SER A 232 -0.46 12.88 6.52
C SER A 232 0.02 11.43 6.45
N GLU A 233 -0.42 10.66 5.45
CA GLU A 233 0.06 9.30 5.18
C GLU A 233 1.56 9.26 4.83
N LEU A 234 2.05 10.30 4.15
CA LEU A 234 3.47 10.51 3.87
C LEU A 234 4.26 11.05 5.08
N GLY A 235 3.58 11.29 6.20
CA GLY A 235 4.12 11.67 7.50
C GLY A 235 4.29 13.16 7.75
N ALA A 236 3.72 14.00 6.90
CA ALA A 236 3.66 15.44 7.13
C ALA A 236 2.63 15.78 8.22
N ASP A 237 2.90 16.87 8.93
CA ASP A 237 1.90 17.58 9.71
C ASP A 237 1.17 18.58 8.79
N VAL A 238 -0.16 18.54 8.75
CA VAL A 238 -0.93 19.27 7.73
C VAL A 238 -1.84 20.30 8.40
N ILE A 239 -1.55 21.57 8.17
CA ILE A 239 -2.40 22.69 8.54
C ILE A 239 -3.37 22.93 7.40
N VAL A 240 -4.61 22.50 7.59
CA VAL A 240 -5.71 22.85 6.68
C VAL A 240 -6.06 24.32 6.90
N PHE A 241 -5.90 25.13 5.86
CA PHE A 241 -6.19 26.56 5.90
C PHE A 241 -7.24 26.92 4.84
N PRO A 242 -8.53 26.94 5.19
CA PRO A 242 -9.57 27.32 4.25
C PRO A 242 -9.37 28.75 3.73
N THR A 243 -9.37 28.93 2.42
CA THR A 243 -9.33 30.27 1.79
C THR A 243 -10.59 30.57 0.97
N LEU A 244 -11.49 29.60 0.90
CA LEU A 244 -12.73 29.64 0.14
C LEU A 244 -13.78 28.86 0.93
N GLU A 245 -14.99 29.39 0.98
CA GLU A 245 -16.16 28.76 1.57
C GLU A 245 -17.28 28.68 0.55
N ILE A 246 -17.98 27.55 0.53
CA ILE A 246 -19.16 27.34 -0.31
C ILE A 246 -20.37 27.67 0.54
N THR A 247 -21.04 28.77 0.21
CA THR A 247 -22.20 29.26 0.94
C THR A 247 -23.46 29.12 0.10
N PRO A 248 -24.65 29.04 0.72
CA PRO A 248 -25.91 29.15 0.00
C PRO A 248 -25.98 30.43 -0.87
N PRO A 249 -26.77 30.44 -1.95
CA PRO A 249 -27.02 31.65 -2.72
C PRO A 249 -27.76 32.66 -1.84
N ASN A 250 -27.67 33.95 -2.20
CA ASN A 250 -28.37 35.02 -1.47
C ASN A 250 -29.89 34.91 -1.59
N ASN A 251 -30.37 34.25 -2.65
CA ASN A 251 -31.79 34.04 -2.91
C ASN A 251 -32.02 32.67 -3.56
N TRP A 252 -32.99 31.92 -3.05
CA TRP A 252 -33.44 30.62 -3.56
C TRP A 252 -34.70 30.69 -4.42
N ASP A 253 -35.40 31.83 -4.53
CA ASP A 253 -36.72 31.95 -5.16
C ASP A 253 -36.80 31.26 -6.53
N LYS A 254 -35.84 31.53 -7.43
CA LYS A 254 -35.82 30.89 -8.76
C LYS A 254 -35.61 29.38 -8.72
N PHE A 255 -34.84 28.89 -7.75
CA PHE A 255 -34.65 27.45 -7.57
C PHE A 255 -35.93 26.81 -7.05
N ASP A 256 -36.52 27.42 -6.01
CA ASP A 256 -37.73 26.95 -5.38
C ASP A 256 -38.90 26.95 -6.36
N GLU A 257 -39.04 28.00 -7.19
CA GLU A 257 -40.02 28.05 -8.29
C GLU A 257 -39.88 26.86 -9.24
N VAL A 258 -38.65 26.52 -9.65
CA VAL A 258 -38.40 25.39 -10.56
C VAL A 258 -38.77 24.07 -9.90
N ILE A 259 -38.33 23.84 -8.67
CA ILE A 259 -38.54 22.57 -7.95
C ILE A 259 -40.00 22.39 -7.51
N LEU A 260 -40.71 23.48 -7.19
CA LEU A 260 -42.12 23.46 -6.83
C LEU A 260 -43.05 23.44 -8.05
N SER A 261 -42.55 23.81 -9.23
CA SER A 261 -43.32 23.74 -10.47
C SER A 261 -43.62 22.29 -10.87
N ASN A 262 -44.77 22.08 -11.51
CA ASN A 262 -45.07 20.82 -12.21
C ASN A 262 -44.51 20.82 -13.65
N GLN A 263 -43.59 21.73 -13.96
CA GLN A 263 -43.03 21.84 -15.31
C GLN A 263 -42.11 20.64 -15.57
N LYS A 264 -42.31 19.97 -16.70
CA LYS A 264 -41.46 18.85 -17.10
C LYS A 264 -40.05 19.37 -17.44
N ILE A 265 -39.06 18.94 -16.67
CA ILE A 265 -37.64 19.14 -16.96
C ILE A 265 -37.16 17.92 -17.78
N ASP A 266 -36.56 18.16 -18.95
CA ASP A 266 -36.03 17.09 -19.78
C ASP A 266 -34.59 16.72 -19.37
N PHE A 267 -33.79 17.72 -18.98
CA PHE A 267 -32.39 17.52 -18.56
C PHE A 267 -32.05 18.35 -17.32
N ILE A 268 -31.19 17.80 -16.45
CA ILE A 268 -30.47 18.56 -15.42
C ILE A 268 -28.97 18.46 -15.70
N VAL A 269 -28.29 19.61 -15.78
CA VAL A 269 -26.84 19.69 -15.97
C VAL A 269 -26.18 20.16 -14.70
N PHE A 270 -25.57 19.23 -13.96
CA PHE A 270 -24.78 19.55 -12.77
C PHE A 270 -23.38 20.00 -13.18
N THR A 271 -23.12 21.28 -12.95
CA THR A 271 -21.84 21.91 -13.33
C THR A 271 -20.71 21.66 -12.34
N SER A 272 -21.03 21.27 -11.11
CA SER A 272 -20.06 20.95 -10.06
C SER A 272 -20.67 20.01 -9.02
N ALA A 273 -19.81 19.32 -8.26
CA ALA A 273 -20.23 18.53 -7.10
C ALA A 273 -21.02 19.36 -6.08
N HIS A 274 -20.60 20.60 -5.80
CA HIS A 274 -21.31 21.48 -4.88
C HIS A 274 -22.73 21.83 -5.36
N ALA A 275 -22.94 21.95 -6.68
CA ALA A 275 -24.27 22.17 -7.23
C ALA A 275 -25.20 20.98 -6.94
N VAL A 276 -24.69 19.75 -6.96
CA VAL A 276 -25.45 18.53 -6.60
C VAL A 276 -25.84 18.58 -5.13
N THR A 277 -24.85 18.80 -4.25
CA THR A 277 -25.07 18.83 -2.79
C THR A 277 -26.07 19.90 -2.39
N MET A 278 -25.93 21.11 -2.95
CA MET A 278 -26.84 22.23 -2.66
C MET A 278 -28.23 22.04 -3.25
N PHE A 279 -28.34 21.47 -4.46
CA PHE A 279 -29.63 21.08 -5.03
C PHE A 279 -30.36 20.13 -4.10
N ILE A 280 -29.70 19.06 -3.65
CA ILE A 280 -30.32 18.03 -2.80
C ILE A 280 -30.67 18.59 -1.43
N LYS A 281 -29.75 19.36 -0.83
CA LYS A 281 -30.00 20.03 0.45
C LYS A 281 -31.25 20.89 0.40
N ARG A 282 -31.36 21.80 -0.60
CA ARG A 282 -32.52 22.69 -0.71
C ARG A 282 -33.79 21.94 -1.07
N SER A 283 -33.72 20.94 -1.94
CA SER A 283 -34.88 20.11 -2.30
C SER A 283 -35.47 19.38 -1.07
N ASN A 284 -34.60 18.87 -0.21
CA ASN A 284 -35.00 18.25 1.06
C ASN A 284 -35.62 19.27 2.03
N GLU A 285 -35.06 20.48 2.14
CA GLU A 285 -35.66 21.57 2.95
C GLU A 285 -37.07 21.94 2.47
N LEU A 286 -37.34 21.85 1.17
CA LEU A 286 -38.66 22.06 0.58
C LEU A 286 -39.59 20.84 0.68
N ASN A 287 -39.14 19.71 1.24
CA ASN A 287 -39.83 18.42 1.24
C ASN A 287 -40.24 17.97 -0.17
N ARG A 288 -39.40 18.21 -1.17
CA ARG A 288 -39.60 17.80 -2.56
C ARG A 288 -38.43 16.96 -3.03
N THR A 289 -38.71 15.76 -3.53
CA THR A 289 -37.71 14.93 -4.21
C THR A 289 -38.02 14.91 -5.70
N ALA A 290 -37.05 15.31 -6.51
CA ALA A 290 -37.18 15.21 -7.96
C ALA A 290 -37.17 13.73 -8.37
N ASP A 291 -38.12 13.32 -9.22
CA ASP A 291 -38.12 12.00 -9.84
C ASP A 291 -37.09 11.97 -10.98
N PHE A 292 -35.84 11.68 -10.62
CA PHE A 292 -34.73 11.63 -11.57
C PHE A 292 -34.87 10.51 -12.61
N SER A 293 -35.77 9.54 -12.44
CA SER A 293 -35.97 8.46 -13.41
C SER A 293 -36.52 8.95 -14.76
N LYS A 294 -37.14 10.13 -14.77
CA LYS A 294 -37.76 10.75 -15.95
C LYS A 294 -36.93 11.90 -16.55
N ILE A 295 -35.78 12.20 -15.95
CA ILE A 295 -34.93 13.35 -16.30
C ILE A 295 -33.57 12.80 -16.74
N LYS A 296 -33.03 13.32 -17.85
CA LYS A 296 -31.65 12.99 -18.24
C LYS A 296 -30.66 13.79 -17.42
N ILE A 297 -29.81 13.10 -16.67
CA ILE A 297 -28.83 13.73 -15.78
C ILE A 297 -27.47 13.80 -16.46
N VAL A 298 -26.92 15.02 -16.52
CA VAL A 298 -25.60 15.31 -17.08
C VAL A 298 -24.69 15.80 -15.98
N ALA A 299 -23.54 15.14 -15.80
CA ALA A 299 -22.48 15.60 -14.92
C ALA A 299 -21.30 16.07 -15.76
N VAL A 300 -20.83 17.31 -15.55
CA VAL A 300 -19.71 17.88 -16.35
C VAL A 300 -18.43 17.05 -16.24
N GLY A 301 -18.19 16.37 -15.11
CA GLY A 301 -17.01 15.53 -14.94
C GLY A 301 -17.19 14.45 -13.89
N ASN A 302 -16.18 13.56 -13.81
CA ASN A 302 -16.24 12.35 -12.98
C ASN A 302 -16.50 12.63 -11.49
N LYS A 303 -15.92 13.70 -10.92
CA LYS A 303 -16.17 14.06 -9.51
C LYS A 303 -17.64 14.44 -9.27
N THR A 304 -18.24 15.20 -10.18
CA THR A 304 -19.68 15.53 -10.08
C THR A 304 -20.53 14.27 -10.21
N LYS A 305 -20.14 13.35 -11.11
CA LYS A 305 -20.81 12.06 -11.26
C LYS A 305 -20.77 11.23 -9.98
N SER A 306 -19.61 11.11 -9.34
CA SER A 306 -19.47 10.36 -8.08
C SER A 306 -20.40 10.90 -6.99
N VAL A 307 -20.49 12.23 -6.84
CA VAL A 307 -21.40 12.84 -5.86
C VAL A 307 -22.87 12.62 -6.22
N CYS A 308 -23.25 12.64 -7.50
CA CYS A 308 -24.60 12.24 -7.92
C CYS A 308 -24.91 10.79 -7.48
N GLU A 309 -23.99 9.86 -7.70
CA GLU A 309 -24.15 8.44 -7.36
C GLU A 309 -24.25 8.20 -5.84
N GLU A 310 -23.52 8.98 -5.03
CA GLU A 310 -23.64 8.96 -3.54
C GLU A 310 -25.07 9.30 -3.08
N PHE A 311 -25.73 10.22 -3.79
CA PHE A 311 -27.14 10.56 -3.55
C PHE A 311 -28.12 9.67 -4.34
N GLN A 312 -27.66 8.54 -4.89
CA GLN A 312 -28.44 7.59 -5.68
C GLN A 312 -29.05 8.19 -6.96
N ILE A 313 -28.43 9.25 -7.49
CA ILE A 313 -28.82 9.89 -8.74
C ILE A 313 -28.01 9.24 -9.87
N LYS A 314 -28.69 8.51 -10.75
CA LYS A 314 -28.07 7.92 -11.94
C LYS A 314 -27.68 9.01 -12.92
N VAL A 315 -26.39 9.10 -13.26
CA VAL A 315 -25.89 10.00 -14.31
C VAL A 315 -25.95 9.30 -15.66
N ASP A 316 -26.65 9.92 -16.62
CA ASP A 316 -26.80 9.39 -17.98
C ASP A 316 -25.66 9.80 -18.91
N ILE A 317 -25.13 11.01 -18.73
CA ILE A 317 -24.15 11.61 -19.65
C ILE A 317 -23.00 12.24 -18.86
N VAL A 318 -21.77 11.92 -19.26
CA VAL A 318 -20.56 12.63 -18.87
C VAL A 318 -19.80 12.96 -20.16
N PRO A 319 -19.52 14.24 -20.46
CA PRO A 319 -18.85 14.61 -21.70
C PRO A 319 -17.39 14.14 -21.71
N LYS A 320 -16.83 13.93 -22.91
CA LYS A 320 -15.39 13.60 -23.05
C LYS A 320 -14.48 14.74 -22.58
N LYS A 321 -14.88 15.99 -22.83
CA LYS A 321 -14.21 17.19 -22.32
C LYS A 321 -14.99 17.70 -21.11
N PHE A 322 -14.35 17.78 -19.95
CA PHE A 322 -15.00 18.19 -18.70
C PHE A 322 -15.17 19.72 -18.59
N SER A 323 -15.88 20.31 -19.57
CA SER A 323 -16.15 21.75 -19.65
C SER A 323 -17.59 22.01 -20.10
N GLY A 324 -18.02 23.27 -20.02
CA GLY A 324 -19.33 23.69 -20.53
C GLY A 324 -19.45 23.43 -22.03
N GLU A 325 -18.42 23.76 -22.79
CA GLU A 325 -18.34 23.51 -24.24
C GLU A 325 -18.38 22.01 -24.54
N GLY A 326 -17.74 21.18 -23.71
CA GLY A 326 -17.80 19.73 -23.84
C GLY A 326 -19.20 19.16 -23.60
N VAL A 327 -19.98 19.75 -22.69
CA VAL A 327 -21.39 19.40 -22.52
C VAL A 327 -22.22 19.80 -23.75
N VAL A 328 -22.01 21.01 -24.30
CA VAL A 328 -22.69 21.45 -25.52
C VAL A 328 -22.39 20.49 -26.68
N GLU A 329 -21.12 20.12 -26.87
CA GLU A 329 -20.69 19.15 -27.89
C GLU A 329 -21.38 17.79 -27.70
N GLU A 330 -21.45 17.28 -26.47
CA GLU A 330 -22.09 15.98 -26.19
C GLU A 330 -23.61 16.03 -26.37
N LEU A 331 -24.26 17.11 -25.94
CA LEU A 331 -25.71 17.29 -26.05
C LEU A 331 -26.18 17.67 -27.46
N SER A 332 -25.29 18.17 -28.33
CA SER A 332 -25.59 18.40 -29.75
C SER A 332 -26.00 17.14 -30.52
N LYS A 333 -25.72 15.95 -29.97
CA LYS A 333 -26.11 14.64 -30.50
C LYS A 333 -27.58 14.30 -30.24
N PHE A 334 -28.29 15.13 -29.48
CA PHE A 334 -29.69 14.96 -29.12
C PHE A 334 -30.54 16.06 -29.78
N ASP A 335 -31.82 15.76 -30.03
CA ASP A 335 -32.78 16.81 -30.40
C ASP A 335 -33.17 17.61 -29.15
N LEU A 336 -32.58 18.80 -29.02
CA LEU A 336 -32.81 19.71 -27.92
C LEU A 336 -33.93 20.73 -28.19
N LYS A 337 -34.55 20.72 -29.38
CA LYS A 337 -35.55 21.72 -29.75
C LYS A 337 -36.72 21.72 -28.77
N ASN A 338 -36.97 22.86 -28.14
CA ASN A 338 -37.98 23.08 -27.10
C ASN A 338 -37.80 22.23 -25.82
N LYS A 339 -36.67 21.54 -25.63
CA LYS A 339 -36.37 20.79 -24.42
C LYS A 339 -36.01 21.73 -23.28
N LEU A 340 -36.53 21.45 -22.09
CA LEU A 340 -36.22 22.25 -20.91
C LEU A 340 -35.00 21.68 -20.19
N ILE A 341 -33.97 22.50 -20.03
CA ILE A 341 -32.72 22.12 -19.37
C ILE A 341 -32.53 23.00 -18.13
N PHE A 342 -32.44 22.35 -16.97
CA PHE A 342 -32.15 23.02 -15.70
C PHE A 342 -30.66 22.94 -15.38
N ILE A 343 -30.04 24.08 -15.08
CA ILE A 343 -28.60 24.20 -14.83
C ILE A 343 -28.38 24.83 -13.45
N PRO A 344 -28.40 24.02 -12.37
CA PRO A 344 -27.94 24.45 -11.05
C PRO A 344 -26.43 24.69 -11.09
N ARG A 345 -26.02 25.89 -10.70
CA ARG A 345 -24.63 26.37 -10.87
C ARG A 345 -24.18 27.34 -9.79
N SER A 346 -22.90 27.73 -9.83
CA SER A 346 -22.40 28.85 -9.04
C SER A 346 -22.97 30.18 -9.51
N ALA A 347 -23.14 31.16 -8.61
CA ALA A 347 -23.53 32.52 -8.97
C ALA A 347 -22.60 33.21 -9.98
N ILE A 348 -21.32 32.84 -10.03
CA ILE A 348 -20.32 33.37 -10.98
C ILE A 348 -20.10 32.46 -12.20
N GLY A 349 -21.02 31.55 -12.49
CA GLY A 349 -20.87 30.61 -13.59
C GLY A 349 -20.85 31.31 -14.97
N ARG A 350 -20.00 30.82 -15.89
CA ARG A 350 -19.86 31.36 -17.26
C ARG A 350 -21.08 31.12 -18.16
N GLU A 351 -21.46 32.08 -18.99
CA GLU A 351 -22.62 31.96 -19.88
C GLU A 351 -22.44 31.07 -21.12
N GLY A 352 -21.22 30.60 -21.40
CA GLY A 352 -20.97 29.76 -22.58
C GLY A 352 -21.79 28.45 -22.62
N LEU A 353 -22.04 27.82 -21.48
CA LEU A 353 -22.87 26.61 -21.41
C LEU A 353 -24.36 26.90 -21.64
N PRO A 354 -25.02 27.81 -20.89
CA PRO A 354 -26.40 28.23 -21.19
C PRO A 354 -26.59 28.65 -22.64
N ASN A 355 -25.78 29.61 -23.12
CA ASN A 355 -25.92 30.17 -24.47
C ASN A 355 -25.73 29.09 -25.55
N GLY A 356 -24.72 28.24 -25.41
CA GLY A 356 -24.47 27.16 -26.37
C GLY A 356 -25.60 26.14 -26.45
N LEU A 357 -26.32 25.87 -25.36
CA LEU A 357 -27.49 25.00 -25.38
C LEU A 357 -28.74 25.70 -25.93
N GLU A 358 -28.90 27.02 -25.69
CA GLU A 358 -29.95 27.83 -26.32
C GLU A 358 -29.80 27.89 -27.84
N GLU A 359 -28.59 28.01 -28.36
CA GLU A 359 -28.28 27.97 -29.80
C GLU A 359 -28.69 26.63 -30.45
N LEU A 360 -28.69 25.54 -29.69
CA LEU A 360 -29.19 24.22 -30.11
C LEU A 360 -30.73 24.10 -29.99
N GLY A 361 -31.42 25.16 -29.59
CA GLY A 361 -32.88 25.25 -29.51
C GLY A 361 -33.49 24.81 -28.17
N ALA A 362 -32.68 24.59 -27.14
CA ALA A 362 -33.15 24.29 -25.79
C ALA A 362 -33.72 25.54 -25.09
N LYS A 363 -34.61 25.33 -24.13
CA LYS A 363 -35.04 26.34 -23.15
C LYS A 363 -34.23 26.15 -21.88
N ILE A 364 -33.49 27.17 -21.47
CA ILE A 364 -32.57 27.07 -20.33
C ILE A 364 -33.15 27.73 -19.10
N ILE A 365 -33.04 27.04 -17.97
CA ILE A 365 -33.22 27.62 -16.64
C ILE A 365 -31.89 27.48 -15.89
N ALA A 366 -31.06 28.52 -15.91
CA ALA A 366 -29.80 28.54 -15.18
C ALA A 366 -29.99 29.26 -13.84
N VAL A 367 -29.75 28.57 -12.73
CA VAL A 367 -30.00 29.11 -11.38
C VAL A 367 -28.77 28.97 -10.49
N PRO A 368 -28.33 30.06 -9.85
CA PRO A 368 -27.36 30.01 -8.78
C PRO A 368 -27.87 29.18 -7.59
N VAL A 369 -27.16 28.12 -7.23
CA VAL A 369 -27.47 27.29 -6.05
C VAL A 369 -26.37 27.32 -5.00
N TYR A 370 -25.29 28.06 -5.26
CA TYR A 370 -24.25 28.35 -4.28
C TYR A 370 -23.42 29.57 -4.67
N ASN A 371 -22.83 30.18 -3.65
CA ASN A 371 -21.83 31.22 -3.73
C ASN A 371 -20.46 30.68 -3.31
N VAL A 372 -19.41 31.36 -3.77
CA VAL A 372 -18.05 31.15 -3.28
C VAL A 372 -17.62 32.45 -2.62
N SER A 373 -17.33 32.40 -1.32
CA SER A 373 -16.92 33.57 -0.54
C SER A 373 -15.61 33.30 0.20
N LEU A 374 -15.02 34.36 0.76
CA LEU A 374 -14.04 34.18 1.82
C LEU A 374 -14.69 33.48 3.02
N PRO A 375 -13.96 32.61 3.72
CA PRO A 375 -14.47 31.99 4.93
C PRO A 375 -14.66 33.01 6.05
N SER A 376 -15.60 32.73 6.96
CA SER A 376 -15.82 33.56 8.14
C SER A 376 -14.60 33.54 9.09
N LYS A 377 -14.47 34.54 9.97
CA LYS A 377 -13.37 34.59 10.95
C LYS A 377 -13.38 33.39 11.89
N GLU A 378 -14.57 32.96 12.29
CA GLU A 378 -14.77 31.79 13.16
C GLU A 378 -14.29 30.51 12.46
N THR A 379 -14.54 30.39 11.15
CA THR A 379 -14.18 29.23 10.34
C THR A 379 -12.66 29.04 10.22
N ILE A 380 -11.90 30.13 10.17
CA ILE A 380 -10.43 30.10 10.02
C ILE A 380 -9.69 30.27 11.35
N GLN A 381 -10.37 30.53 12.46
CA GLN A 381 -9.74 30.88 13.72
C GLN A 381 -8.71 29.84 14.16
N GLU A 382 -9.11 28.57 14.18
CA GLU A 382 -8.22 27.45 14.54
C GLU A 382 -7.05 27.31 13.55
N SER A 383 -7.30 27.46 12.24
CA SER A 383 -6.26 27.41 11.21
C SER A 383 -5.23 28.52 11.38
N VAL A 384 -5.66 29.73 11.76
CA VAL A 384 -4.79 30.88 12.00
C VAL A 384 -3.97 30.68 13.28
N GLU A 385 -4.59 30.20 14.36
CA GLU A 385 -3.90 29.87 15.61
C GLU A 385 -2.85 28.77 15.40
N HIS A 386 -3.19 27.72 14.66
CA HIS A 386 -2.27 26.63 14.31
C HIS A 386 -1.13 27.13 13.40
N LEU A 387 -1.43 27.98 12.42
CA LEU A 387 -0.41 28.58 11.56
C LEU A 387 0.58 29.46 12.34
N ASN A 388 0.08 30.26 13.29
CA ASN A 388 0.89 31.18 14.09
C ASN A 388 1.74 30.48 15.16
N SER A 389 1.24 29.36 15.71
CA SER A 389 1.96 28.54 16.70
C SER A 389 2.90 27.52 16.05
N GLY A 390 2.64 27.14 14.80
CA GLY A 390 3.45 26.23 14.02
C GLY A 390 4.65 26.88 13.32
N LYS A 391 5.51 26.05 12.75
CA LYS A 391 6.58 26.47 11.85
C LYS A 391 6.38 25.81 10.48
N PRO A 392 5.59 26.41 9.58
CA PRO A 392 5.39 25.87 8.25
C PRO A 392 6.71 25.70 7.50
N ASP A 393 6.87 24.57 6.80
CA ASP A 393 7.93 24.38 5.81
C ASP A 393 7.47 24.87 4.43
N VAL A 394 6.18 24.62 4.10
CA VAL A 394 5.67 24.81 2.74
C VAL A 394 4.20 25.21 2.70
N PHE A 395 3.87 26.12 1.77
CA PHE A 395 2.51 26.53 1.46
C PHE A 395 2.09 25.98 0.10
N ILE A 396 0.97 25.25 0.07
CA ILE A 396 0.37 24.71 -1.14
C ILE A 396 -0.82 25.56 -1.56
N PHE A 397 -0.78 26.04 -2.80
CA PHE A 397 -1.88 26.74 -3.45
C PHE A 397 -2.39 25.94 -4.67
N THR A 398 -3.71 25.73 -4.72
CA THR A 398 -4.34 24.91 -5.78
C THR A 398 -5.07 25.73 -6.85
N SER A 399 -5.09 27.04 -6.71
CA SER A 399 -5.66 27.97 -7.69
C SER A 399 -5.11 29.38 -7.48
N PRO A 400 -5.21 30.29 -8.46
CA PRO A 400 -4.91 31.71 -8.24
C PRO A 400 -5.70 32.29 -7.06
N SER A 401 -7.01 32.04 -7.01
CA SER A 401 -7.89 32.57 -5.96
C SER A 401 -7.53 32.09 -4.56
N THR A 402 -7.02 30.86 -4.40
CA THR A 402 -6.59 30.38 -3.07
C THR A 402 -5.38 31.15 -2.56
N PHE A 403 -4.47 31.58 -3.44
CA PHE A 403 -3.32 32.40 -3.07
C PHE A 403 -3.75 33.84 -2.74
N GLU A 404 -4.52 34.47 -3.61
CA GLU A 404 -5.01 35.84 -3.42
C GLU A 404 -5.82 35.96 -2.13
N ASN A 405 -6.74 35.03 -1.89
CA ASN A 405 -7.55 35.01 -0.68
C ASN A 405 -6.73 34.76 0.57
N PHE A 406 -5.70 33.92 0.51
CA PHE A 406 -4.78 33.73 1.64
C PHE A 406 -4.11 35.05 2.06
N LEU A 407 -3.65 35.84 1.08
CA LEU A 407 -3.06 37.17 1.36
C LEU A 407 -4.06 38.12 2.02
N ILE A 408 -5.31 38.13 1.54
CA ILE A 408 -6.37 38.96 2.10
C ILE A 408 -6.69 38.53 3.53
N ILE A 409 -6.91 37.23 3.76
CA ILE A 409 -7.25 36.66 5.06
C ILE A 409 -6.17 36.96 6.10
N MET A 410 -4.90 36.79 5.73
CA MET A 410 -3.74 37.00 6.60
C MET A 410 -3.29 38.47 6.65
N ASN A 411 -3.96 39.39 5.94
CA ASN A 411 -3.58 40.80 5.80
C ASN A 411 -2.11 41.00 5.36
N ILE A 412 -1.63 40.19 4.40
CA ILE A 412 -0.25 40.23 3.92
C ILE A 412 -0.11 41.26 2.79
N ASN A 413 0.41 42.44 3.13
CA ASN A 413 0.67 43.51 2.16
C ASN A 413 1.98 43.32 1.36
N ASN A 414 2.93 42.53 1.89
CA ASN A 414 4.20 42.25 1.23
C ASN A 414 4.45 40.72 1.14
N PRO A 415 3.90 40.06 0.10
CA PRO A 415 4.04 38.61 -0.09
C PRO A 415 5.50 38.15 -0.16
N VAL A 416 6.39 38.94 -0.77
CA VAL A 416 7.83 38.61 -0.89
C VAL A 416 8.47 38.48 0.49
N SER A 417 8.18 39.41 1.40
CA SER A 417 8.71 39.37 2.76
C SER A 417 8.13 38.20 3.55
N PHE A 418 6.84 37.91 3.38
CA PHE A 418 6.17 36.81 4.08
C PHE A 418 6.72 35.45 3.66
N PHE A 419 6.81 35.19 2.35
CA PHE A 419 7.24 33.89 1.82
C PHE A 419 8.76 33.71 1.72
N LYS A 420 9.57 34.67 2.20
CA LYS A 420 11.03 34.66 2.07
C LYS A 420 11.68 33.37 2.59
N ASN A 421 11.15 32.80 3.67
CA ASN A 421 11.71 31.64 4.36
C ASN A 421 10.83 30.38 4.24
N TYR A 422 9.86 30.39 3.34
CA TYR A 422 8.94 29.27 3.14
C TYR A 422 9.03 28.73 1.72
N ASP A 423 8.92 27.42 1.56
CA ASP A 423 8.69 26.85 0.25
C ASP A 423 7.26 27.18 -0.20
N VAL A 424 7.10 27.47 -1.49
CA VAL A 424 5.79 27.69 -2.10
C VAL A 424 5.57 26.70 -3.22
N ALA A 425 4.43 26.02 -3.16
CA ALA A 425 4.03 24.96 -4.05
C ALA A 425 2.75 25.34 -4.80
N ALA A 426 2.78 25.24 -6.12
CA ALA A 426 1.63 25.49 -6.98
C ALA A 426 1.18 24.18 -7.63
N ILE A 427 -0.14 23.93 -7.68
CA ILE A 427 -0.67 22.72 -8.31
C ILE A 427 -0.43 22.68 -9.83
N GLY A 428 -0.30 23.86 -10.46
CA GLY A 428 -0.19 23.98 -11.91
C GLY A 428 0.15 25.40 -12.39
N PRO A 429 0.30 25.60 -13.71
CA PRO A 429 0.94 26.77 -14.30
C PRO A 429 0.19 28.09 -14.04
N THR A 430 -1.14 28.08 -14.09
CA THR A 430 -1.94 29.31 -13.85
C THR A 430 -1.78 29.82 -12.42
N THR A 431 -1.72 28.90 -11.45
CA THR A 431 -1.49 29.25 -10.04
C THR A 431 -0.06 29.74 -9.84
N LYS A 432 0.91 29.07 -10.47
CA LYS A 432 2.31 29.51 -10.45
C LYS A 432 2.47 30.94 -10.95
N THR A 433 1.88 31.27 -12.10
CA THR A 433 1.91 32.63 -12.66
C THR A 433 1.30 33.65 -11.71
N ALA A 434 0.16 33.35 -11.09
CA ALA A 434 -0.47 34.26 -10.12
C ALA A 434 0.44 34.56 -8.90
N ILE A 435 1.14 33.54 -8.40
CA ILE A 435 2.10 33.68 -7.29
C ILE A 435 3.33 34.50 -7.72
N GLU A 436 3.89 34.20 -8.90
CA GLU A 436 5.09 34.87 -9.43
C GLU A 436 4.83 36.32 -9.83
N ASN A 437 3.60 36.68 -10.22
CA ASN A 437 3.19 38.07 -10.44
C ASN A 437 3.30 38.92 -9.17
N SER A 438 3.11 38.31 -8.00
CA SER A 438 3.37 38.91 -6.68
C SER A 438 4.85 38.84 -6.27
N LYS A 439 5.74 38.48 -7.20
CA LYS A 439 7.20 38.33 -7.03
C LYS A 439 7.61 37.25 -6.02
N VAL A 440 6.71 36.31 -5.71
CA VAL A 440 6.99 35.17 -4.84
C VAL A 440 7.49 34.02 -5.70
N LYS A 441 8.59 33.38 -5.30
CA LYS A 441 9.17 32.23 -6.02
C LYS A 441 8.36 30.98 -5.73
N VAL A 442 7.98 30.23 -6.77
CA VAL A 442 7.40 28.88 -6.63
C VAL A 442 8.52 27.84 -6.72
N SER A 443 8.76 27.14 -5.61
CA SER A 443 9.78 26.09 -5.50
C SER A 443 9.32 24.75 -6.09
N ILE A 444 8.02 24.46 -6.00
CA ILE A 444 7.46 23.14 -6.30
C ILE A 444 6.25 23.28 -7.24
N MET A 445 6.27 22.58 -8.37
CA MET A 445 5.12 22.40 -9.25
C MET A 445 5.21 21.03 -9.92
N PRO A 446 4.15 20.20 -9.89
CA PRO A 446 4.16 18.88 -10.48
C PRO A 446 3.95 18.96 -12.00
N GLU A 447 4.32 17.89 -12.70
CA GLU A 447 3.99 17.71 -14.13
C GLU A 447 2.53 17.27 -14.30
N GLU A 448 2.04 16.43 -13.39
CA GLU A 448 0.63 16.07 -13.29
C GLU A 448 -0.07 17.02 -12.31
N TYR A 449 -1.00 17.84 -12.79
CA TYR A 449 -1.67 18.89 -11.99
C TYR A 449 -2.75 18.34 -11.03
N THR A 450 -2.37 17.37 -10.21
CA THR A 450 -3.21 16.69 -9.22
C THR A 450 -2.53 16.72 -7.85
N ILE A 451 -3.29 16.51 -6.76
CA ILE A 451 -2.72 16.48 -5.40
C ILE A 451 -1.69 15.36 -5.26
N LYS A 452 -1.93 14.22 -5.92
CA LYS A 452 -0.99 13.10 -5.95
C LYS A 452 0.28 13.45 -6.72
N GLY A 453 0.16 14.10 -7.89
CA GLY A 453 1.30 14.63 -8.63
C GLY A 453 2.12 15.60 -7.80
N LEU A 454 1.44 16.50 -7.07
CA LEU A 454 2.08 17.45 -6.16
C LEU A 454 2.82 16.75 -5.03
N ALA A 455 2.20 15.77 -4.39
CA ALA A 455 2.83 14.97 -3.33
C ALA A 455 4.10 14.28 -3.82
N ASN A 456 4.06 13.64 -5.00
CA ASN A 456 5.24 13.03 -5.61
C ASN A 456 6.35 14.07 -5.85
N LYS A 457 5.99 15.26 -6.36
CA LYS A 457 6.98 16.32 -6.60
C LYS A 457 7.61 16.84 -5.31
N MET A 458 6.84 16.93 -4.23
CA MET A 458 7.36 17.31 -2.92
C MET A 458 8.33 16.26 -2.36
N ILE A 459 8.02 14.98 -2.54
CA ILE A 459 8.91 13.87 -2.16
C ILE A 459 10.25 14.01 -2.91
N GLU A 460 10.22 14.23 -4.22
CA GLU A 460 11.43 14.46 -5.02
C GLU A 460 12.21 15.69 -4.55
N PHE A 461 11.51 16.76 -4.18
CA PHE A 461 12.12 18.01 -3.75
C PHE A 461 12.87 17.85 -2.42
N TYR A 462 12.27 17.20 -1.42
CA TYR A 462 12.86 17.03 -0.09
C TYR A 462 13.80 15.83 0.05
N ASN A 463 13.74 14.84 -0.86
CA ASN A 463 14.63 13.66 -0.83
C ASN A 463 15.90 13.81 -1.69
N LYS A 464 16.15 14.97 -2.33
CA LYS A 464 17.43 15.18 -3.00
C LYS A 464 18.54 15.24 -1.94
N PRO A 465 19.61 14.43 -2.05
CA PRO A 465 20.78 14.61 -1.20
C PRO A 465 21.33 16.01 -1.45
N ASP A 466 21.64 16.73 -0.37
CA ASP A 466 22.32 18.02 -0.44
C ASP A 466 23.53 17.91 -1.38
N LYS A 467 23.60 18.82 -2.35
CA LYS A 467 24.70 18.92 -3.31
C LYS A 467 25.95 19.49 -2.67
#